data_AF-A0AB34YFH3-F1
#
_entry.id   AF-A0AB34YFH3-F1
#
_cell.length_a   1.000
_cell.length_b   1.000
_cell.length_c   1.000
_cell.angle_alpha   90.00
_cell.angle_beta   90.00
_cell.angle_gamma   90.00
#
_symmetry.space_group_name_H-M   'P 1'
#
loop_
_entity.id
_entity.type
_entity.pdbx_description
1 polymer ?
#
loop_
_entity_poly.entity_id
_entity_poly.type
_entity_poly.pdbx_seq_one_letter_code
_entity_poly.pdbx_strand_id
1 'polypeptide(L)'
;MTKTFTLLLLIGFLIYPQLASAACSQAASASELMAQRQLTALRAMERGRGCKGDSGGGLFNACRDLSVRIAEVQRQISAGLASRACSDTSSAAQTTRLDRPKAATVTAKTDGQSVPSWGGKGALTYCVRLSDGYLFPAPHSQFDKTGSTPETLAQCRFICQDQNVDLYVLSDPNGETADMISTTSGKSYVDLPTAYNYQGGGDFQKCDWAGYVAKVSELRASNRSVKAMRNVVMPMPDNRPARNADTVDAVATAAFAPLTDRAVRVVGPAFIFDESLKN
;
A
#
# COMPACT_ATOMS: atom_id res chain seq x y z
N MET A 1 35.94 -8.44 -79.58
CA MET A 1 35.64 -7.81 -78.26
C MET A 1 35.20 -8.87 -77.23
N THR A 2 35.94 -9.96 -77.08
CA THR A 2 35.58 -11.08 -76.18
C THR A 2 36.67 -11.42 -75.17
N LYS A 3 37.84 -10.77 -75.24
CA LYS A 3 38.97 -10.95 -74.32
C LYS A 3 39.00 -9.96 -73.14
N THR A 4 38.22 -8.88 -73.19
CA THR A 4 38.12 -7.89 -72.11
C THR A 4 37.08 -8.27 -71.06
N PHE A 5 36.08 -9.07 -71.43
CA PHE A 5 35.02 -9.52 -70.51
C PHE A 5 35.49 -10.61 -69.52
N THR A 6 36.42 -11.47 -69.93
CA THR A 6 36.98 -12.51 -69.06
C THR A 6 37.97 -11.96 -68.03
N LEU A 7 38.64 -10.84 -68.33
CA LEU A 7 39.52 -10.15 -67.37
C LEU A 7 38.72 -9.44 -66.26
N LEU A 8 37.57 -8.84 -66.61
CA LEU A 8 36.69 -8.17 -65.63
C LEU A 8 35.98 -9.16 -64.68
N LEU A 9 35.70 -10.38 -65.13
CA LEU A 9 35.06 -11.41 -64.31
C LEU A 9 36.06 -12.06 -63.33
N LEU A 10 37.34 -12.13 -63.68
CA LEU A 10 38.42 -12.61 -62.80
C LEU A 10 38.90 -11.56 -61.79
N ILE A 11 38.78 -10.26 -62.09
CA ILE A 11 39.09 -9.18 -61.15
C ILE A 11 37.94 -8.94 -60.14
N GLY A 12 36.69 -9.26 -60.51
CA GLY A 12 35.55 -9.21 -59.59
C GLY A 12 35.58 -10.25 -58.46
N PHE A 13 36.29 -11.36 -58.65
CA PHE A 13 36.43 -12.43 -57.64
C PHE A 13 37.61 -12.23 -56.67
N LEU A 14 38.46 -11.22 -56.90
CA LEU A 14 39.61 -10.91 -56.04
C LEU A 14 39.39 -9.71 -55.09
N ILE A 15 38.19 -9.10 -55.10
CA ILE A 15 37.84 -7.93 -54.25
C ILE A 15 36.71 -8.24 -53.24
N TYR A 16 36.22 -9.49 -53.18
CA TYR A 16 35.37 -9.96 -52.08
C TYR A 16 36.12 -10.96 -51.21
N PRO A 17 36.98 -10.52 -50.27
CA PRO A 17 37.36 -11.40 -49.19
C PRO A 17 36.16 -11.52 -48.25
N GLN A 18 35.65 -12.75 -48.14
CA GLN A 18 35.16 -13.32 -46.90
C GLN A 18 33.95 -12.63 -46.26
N LEU A 19 32.77 -12.80 -46.88
CA LEU A 19 31.56 -13.14 -46.11
C LEU A 19 31.77 -14.54 -45.49
N ALA A 20 32.63 -14.59 -44.48
CA ALA A 20 32.82 -15.74 -43.60
C ALA A 20 32.88 -15.20 -42.16
N SER A 21 31.87 -14.43 -41.77
CA SER A 21 31.48 -14.36 -40.37
C SER A 21 30.29 -15.28 -40.21
N ALA A 22 30.45 -16.24 -39.30
CA ALA A 22 29.51 -17.27 -38.97
C ALA A 22 28.07 -16.76 -38.97
N ALA A 23 27.22 -17.37 -39.80
CA ALA A 23 25.79 -17.28 -39.65
C ALA A 23 25.37 -18.05 -38.38
N CYS A 24 25.65 -17.50 -37.19
CA CYS A 24 24.95 -17.89 -35.97
C CYS A 24 23.52 -17.32 -36.10
N SER A 25 22.68 -17.96 -36.94
CA SER A 25 21.24 -17.68 -37.03
C SER A 25 20.54 -18.28 -35.82
N GLN A 26 20.74 -17.68 -34.66
CA GLN A 26 20.09 -18.14 -33.43
C GLN A 26 18.76 -17.40 -33.28
N ALA A 27 17.68 -18.17 -33.33
CA ALA A 27 16.34 -17.66 -33.06
C ALA A 27 16.30 -17.01 -31.66
N ALA A 28 15.71 -15.82 -31.57
CA ALA A 28 15.44 -15.15 -30.31
C ALA A 28 14.66 -16.13 -29.41
N SER A 29 15.16 -16.37 -28.19
CA SER A 29 14.42 -17.21 -27.24
C SER A 29 13.10 -16.53 -26.89
N ALA A 30 12.09 -17.32 -26.50
CA ALA A 30 10.84 -16.78 -25.98
C ALA A 30 11.07 -15.79 -24.82
N SER A 31 12.07 -16.04 -23.96
CA SER A 31 12.48 -15.14 -22.88
C SER A 31 13.06 -13.81 -23.38
N GLU A 32 13.79 -13.83 -24.50
CA GLU A 32 14.39 -12.64 -25.08
C GLU A 32 13.36 -11.77 -25.80
N LEU A 33 12.40 -12.39 -26.50
CA LEU A 33 11.24 -11.71 -27.06
C LEU A 33 10.36 -11.06 -25.97
N MET A 34 10.21 -11.73 -24.81
CA MET A 34 9.51 -11.16 -23.66
C MET A 34 10.28 -9.98 -23.06
N ALA A 35 11.61 -10.10 -22.87
CA ALA A 35 12.45 -9.02 -22.36
C ALA A 35 12.45 -7.79 -23.30
N GLN A 36 12.43 -8.02 -24.62
CA GLN A 36 12.32 -6.95 -25.61
C GLN A 36 10.98 -6.22 -25.53
N ARG A 37 9.86 -6.94 -25.34
CA ARG A 37 8.54 -6.34 -25.09
C ARG A 37 8.49 -5.54 -23.79
N GLN A 38 9.20 -6.01 -22.75
CA GLN A 38 9.30 -5.28 -21.49
C GLN A 38 10.08 -3.96 -21.67
N LEU A 39 11.15 -3.98 -22.45
CA LEU A 39 11.95 -2.80 -22.76
C LEU A 39 11.16 -1.75 -23.55
N THR A 40 10.32 -2.16 -24.52
CA THR A 40 9.46 -1.23 -25.27
C THR A 40 8.39 -0.60 -24.37
N ALA A 41 7.82 -1.37 -23.44
CA ALA A 41 6.88 -0.85 -22.45
C ALA A 41 7.53 0.17 -21.50
N LEU A 42 8.74 -0.10 -21.00
CA LEU A 42 9.48 0.83 -20.13
C LEU A 42 9.79 2.14 -20.86
N ARG A 43 10.25 2.09 -22.11
CA ARG A 43 10.52 3.28 -22.93
C ARG A 43 9.24 4.05 -23.30
N ALA A 44 8.09 3.38 -23.39
CA ALA A 44 6.81 4.06 -23.56
C ALA A 44 6.42 4.84 -22.29
N MET A 45 6.68 4.29 -21.10
CA MET A 45 6.46 4.99 -19.84
C MET A 45 7.40 6.20 -19.66
N GLU A 46 8.65 6.11 -20.10
CA GLU A 46 9.58 7.26 -20.11
C GLU A 46 9.03 8.41 -20.96
N ARG A 47 8.56 8.12 -22.18
CA ARG A 47 7.95 9.13 -23.06
C ARG A 47 6.66 9.69 -22.49
N GLY A 48 5.79 8.84 -21.93
CA GLY A 48 4.53 9.26 -21.32
C GLY A 48 4.70 10.15 -20.09
N ARG A 49 5.80 9.98 -19.34
CA ARG A 49 6.13 10.79 -18.16
C ARG A 49 7.08 11.95 -18.44
N GLY A 50 7.53 12.11 -19.70
CA GLY A 50 8.45 13.18 -20.08
C GLY A 50 9.82 13.09 -19.40
N CYS A 51 10.27 11.88 -19.01
CA CYS A 51 11.57 11.68 -18.39
C CYS A 51 12.66 11.98 -19.43
N LYS A 52 13.29 13.15 -19.35
CA LYS A 52 14.33 13.62 -20.28
C LYS A 52 15.61 13.90 -19.51
N GLY A 53 16.56 12.97 -19.59
CA GLY A 53 17.82 13.07 -18.85
C GLY A 53 17.64 13.01 -17.34
N ASP A 54 18.75 13.03 -16.60
CA ASP A 54 18.80 12.98 -15.12
C ASP A 54 18.03 14.18 -14.53
N SER A 55 16.72 14.03 -14.47
CA SER A 55 15.77 15.07 -14.11
C SER A 55 15.70 15.05 -12.59
N GLY A 56 16.45 15.98 -11.99
CA GLY A 56 16.69 16.07 -10.56
C GLY A 56 15.40 16.17 -9.73
N GLY A 57 15.37 15.43 -8.62
CA GLY A 57 14.26 15.48 -7.67
C GLY A 57 14.31 14.49 -6.50
N GLY A 58 15.19 14.67 -5.51
CA GLY A 58 15.09 13.95 -4.22
C GLY A 58 15.18 12.41 -4.25
N LEU A 59 15.01 11.78 -3.07
CA LEU A 59 15.19 10.33 -2.86
C LEU A 59 14.20 9.45 -3.64
N PHE A 60 13.07 10.00 -4.12
CA PHE A 60 12.01 9.26 -4.82
C PHE A 60 11.79 9.78 -6.25
N ASN A 61 12.77 9.56 -7.13
CA ASN A 61 12.68 9.89 -8.55
C ASN A 61 12.13 8.72 -9.37
N ALA A 62 10.88 8.82 -9.81
CA ALA A 62 10.27 7.83 -10.70
C ALA A 62 11.05 7.69 -12.03
N CYS A 63 11.65 8.77 -12.55
CA CYS A 63 12.48 8.70 -13.75
C CYS A 63 13.80 7.96 -13.53
N ARG A 64 14.39 8.06 -12.32
CA ARG A 64 15.62 7.33 -11.98
C ARG A 64 15.37 5.84 -11.76
N ASP A 65 14.23 5.47 -11.16
CA ASP A 65 13.82 4.07 -11.08
C ASP A 65 13.59 3.46 -12.47
N LEU A 66 12.95 4.19 -13.39
CA LEU A 66 12.77 3.76 -14.78
C LEU A 66 14.11 3.56 -15.51
N SER A 67 15.06 4.50 -15.36
CA SER A 67 16.38 4.36 -16.01
C SER A 67 17.16 3.16 -15.49
N VAL A 68 17.08 2.86 -14.18
CA VAL A 68 17.72 1.69 -13.58
C VAL A 68 17.10 0.39 -14.12
N ARG A 69 15.77 0.31 -14.19
CA ARG A 69 15.06 -0.87 -14.74
C ARG A 69 15.38 -1.11 -16.21
N ILE A 70 15.50 -0.04 -17.01
CA ILE A 70 15.86 -0.15 -18.42
C ILE A 70 17.30 -0.66 -18.58
N ALA A 71 18.24 -0.12 -17.80
CA ALA A 71 19.62 -0.57 -17.80
C ALA A 71 19.74 -2.06 -17.43
N GLU A 72 18.96 -2.51 -16.43
CA GLU A 72 18.94 -3.92 -16.03
C GLU A 72 18.41 -4.84 -17.13
N VAL A 73 17.26 -4.51 -17.74
CA VAL A 73 16.68 -5.31 -18.83
C VAL A 73 17.59 -5.32 -20.06
N GLN A 74 18.22 -4.19 -20.37
CA GLN A 74 19.21 -4.12 -21.44
C GLN A 74 20.43 -5.00 -21.16
N ARG A 75 20.90 -5.06 -19.91
CA ARG A 75 21.99 -5.95 -19.48
C ARG A 75 21.60 -7.43 -19.58
N GLN A 76 20.36 -7.78 -19.25
CA GLN A 76 19.85 -9.15 -19.39
C GLN A 76 19.78 -9.59 -20.85
N ILE A 77 19.33 -8.69 -21.74
CA ILE A 77 19.34 -8.94 -23.18
C ILE A 77 20.78 -9.10 -23.69
N SER A 78 21.71 -8.20 -23.31
CA SER A 78 23.12 -8.32 -23.74
C SER A 78 23.82 -9.54 -23.14
N ALA A 79 23.51 -9.94 -21.91
CA ALA A 79 24.06 -11.16 -21.29
C ALA A 79 23.50 -12.43 -21.94
N GLY A 80 22.20 -12.44 -22.28
CA GLY A 80 21.58 -13.51 -23.06
C GLY A 80 22.21 -13.64 -24.45
N LEU A 81 22.44 -12.51 -25.13
CA LEU A 81 23.15 -12.45 -26.41
C LEU A 81 24.63 -12.83 -26.29
N ALA A 82 25.31 -12.48 -25.20
CA ALA A 82 26.71 -12.84 -24.95
C ALA A 82 26.89 -14.32 -24.63
N SER A 83 25.93 -14.95 -23.94
CA SER A 83 25.90 -16.41 -23.74
C SER A 83 25.66 -17.19 -25.03
N ARG A 84 25.16 -16.51 -26.07
CA ARG A 84 24.88 -17.00 -27.41
C ARG A 84 25.95 -16.64 -28.43
N ALA A 85 26.80 -15.66 -28.09
CA ALA A 85 27.95 -15.29 -28.89
C ALA A 85 28.88 -16.50 -28.92
N CYS A 86 29.07 -17.03 -30.12
CA CYS A 86 29.86 -18.19 -30.45
C CYS A 86 31.32 -17.92 -30.00
N SER A 87 31.64 -18.21 -28.72
CA SER A 87 32.99 -18.08 -28.17
C SER A 87 33.78 -19.34 -28.52
N ASP A 88 34.64 -19.22 -29.52
CA ASP A 88 35.72 -20.17 -29.74
C ASP A 88 36.74 -20.08 -28.58
N THR A 89 36.99 -21.23 -27.98
CA THR A 89 38.19 -21.62 -27.22
C THR A 89 38.23 -21.37 -25.70
N SER A 90 38.55 -22.48 -25.02
CA SER A 90 39.17 -22.63 -23.69
C SER A 90 38.30 -22.41 -22.45
N SER A 91 37.68 -23.51 -22.05
CA SER A 91 37.47 -23.90 -20.66
C SER A 91 38.71 -23.61 -19.79
N ALA A 92 38.63 -22.61 -18.93
CA ALA A 92 39.42 -22.54 -17.71
C ALA A 92 38.46 -22.74 -16.53
N ALA A 93 38.60 -23.88 -15.87
CA ALA A 93 37.88 -24.21 -14.65
C ALA A 93 38.17 -23.16 -13.57
N GLN A 94 37.16 -22.39 -13.17
CA GLN A 94 37.19 -21.65 -11.92
C GLN A 94 36.38 -22.43 -10.88
N THR A 95 37.15 -23.04 -9.99
CA THR A 95 36.67 -23.72 -8.80
C THR A 95 35.94 -22.71 -7.90
N THR A 96 34.64 -22.93 -7.70
CA THR A 96 33.86 -22.22 -6.69
C THR A 96 34.33 -22.66 -5.31
N ARG A 97 35.14 -21.84 -4.64
CA ARG A 97 35.34 -21.95 -3.19
C ARG A 97 34.09 -21.42 -2.50
N LEU A 98 33.35 -22.31 -1.85
CA LEU A 98 32.29 -21.96 -0.92
C LEU A 98 32.94 -21.39 0.35
N ASP A 99 32.92 -20.06 0.49
CA ASP A 99 33.29 -19.41 1.75
C ASP A 99 32.16 -19.61 2.78
N ARG A 100 32.53 -20.25 3.88
CA ARG A 100 31.69 -20.49 5.05
C ARG A 100 31.51 -19.17 5.81
N PRO A 101 30.29 -18.68 6.06
CA PRO A 101 30.10 -17.46 6.81
C PRO A 101 30.55 -17.67 8.27
N LYS A 102 31.41 -16.77 8.72
CA LYS A 102 31.96 -16.68 10.07
C LYS A 102 30.86 -16.24 11.03
N ALA A 103 30.57 -17.08 12.03
CA ALA A 103 29.68 -16.74 13.13
C ALA A 103 30.22 -15.50 13.87
N ALA A 104 29.46 -14.42 13.88
CA ALA A 104 29.73 -13.26 14.70
C ALA A 104 29.14 -13.48 16.09
N THR A 105 30.01 -13.65 17.07
CA THR A 105 29.67 -13.71 18.50
C THR A 105 29.11 -12.36 18.94
N VAL A 106 27.81 -12.29 19.22
CA VAL A 106 27.18 -11.13 19.85
C VAL A 106 27.55 -11.14 21.32
N THR A 107 28.42 -10.21 21.71
CA THR A 107 28.74 -9.93 23.11
C THR A 107 27.66 -9.01 23.66
N ALA A 108 26.79 -9.54 24.52
CA ALA A 108 25.86 -8.75 25.31
C ALA A 108 26.63 -7.92 26.34
N LYS A 109 26.57 -6.59 26.24
CA LYS A 109 26.91 -5.69 27.33
C LYS A 109 25.64 -5.27 28.04
N THR A 110 25.42 -5.83 29.21
CA THR A 110 24.56 -5.28 30.25
C THR A 110 25.25 -4.02 30.81
N ASP A 111 24.51 -2.92 30.91
CA ASP A 111 24.46 -2.06 32.10
C ASP A 111 23.78 -0.72 31.81
N GLY A 112 22.91 -0.30 32.74
CA GLY A 112 22.54 1.10 32.93
C GLY A 112 21.08 1.43 32.70
N GLN A 113 20.32 1.43 33.80
CA GLN A 113 19.04 2.09 34.03
C GLN A 113 18.78 3.26 33.05
N SER A 114 18.03 2.99 31.99
CA SER A 114 17.52 4.00 31.07
C SER A 114 16.01 3.86 31.07
N VAL A 115 15.32 4.97 31.38
CA VAL A 115 13.89 5.13 31.14
C VAL A 115 13.56 4.53 29.76
N PRO A 116 12.60 3.59 29.64
CA PRO A 116 12.34 2.93 28.38
C PRO A 116 12.00 4.01 27.35
N SER A 117 12.88 4.20 26.38
CA SER A 117 12.61 5.05 25.24
C SER A 117 11.67 4.27 24.33
N TRP A 118 10.37 4.48 24.53
CA TRP A 118 9.29 3.92 23.72
C TRP A 118 9.38 4.52 22.30
N GLY A 119 10.27 3.97 21.45
CA GLY A 119 10.52 4.54 20.13
C GLY A 119 11.84 4.15 19.47
N GLY A 120 12.40 2.98 19.79
CA GLY A 120 13.50 2.43 19.00
C GLY A 120 13.11 2.27 17.52
N LYS A 121 14.06 2.41 16.60
CA LYS A 121 13.81 2.12 15.17
C LYS A 121 13.36 0.66 15.05
N GLY A 122 12.07 0.45 14.79
CA GLY A 122 11.49 -0.89 14.65
C GLY A 122 10.77 -1.42 15.88
N ALA A 123 10.47 -0.60 16.90
CA ALA A 123 9.56 -1.03 17.96
C ALA A 123 8.17 -1.34 17.35
N LEU A 124 7.59 -2.49 17.72
CA LEU A 124 6.24 -2.89 17.32
C LEU A 124 5.27 -2.66 18.46
N THR A 125 4.12 -2.09 18.15
CA THR A 125 3.04 -1.92 19.13
C THR A 125 1.94 -2.96 18.93
N TYR A 126 1.40 -3.45 20.04
CA TYR A 126 0.39 -4.50 20.11
C TYR A 126 -0.77 -4.04 20.98
N CYS A 127 -1.99 -4.25 20.50
CA CYS A 127 -3.18 -4.09 21.32
C CYS A 127 -3.40 -5.40 22.09
N VAL A 128 -3.59 -5.31 23.41
CA VAL A 128 -3.86 -6.45 24.27
C VAL A 128 -5.15 -6.23 25.04
N ARG A 129 -6.08 -7.18 24.94
CA ARG A 129 -7.30 -7.19 25.75
C ARG A 129 -7.01 -7.81 27.11
N LEU A 130 -7.27 -7.06 28.17
CA LEU A 130 -6.92 -7.45 29.55
C LEU A 130 -7.79 -8.61 30.07
N SER A 131 -8.99 -8.78 29.53
CA SER A 131 -9.97 -9.79 29.97
C SER A 131 -9.54 -11.23 29.66
N ASP A 132 -8.92 -11.46 28.51
CA ASP A 132 -8.57 -12.80 27.97
C ASP A 132 -7.12 -12.88 27.48
N GLY A 133 -6.34 -11.81 27.63
CA GLY A 133 -4.98 -11.70 27.11
C GLY A 133 -4.92 -11.74 25.59
N TYR A 134 -6.00 -11.46 24.87
CA TYR A 134 -5.95 -11.49 23.41
C TYR A 134 -5.04 -10.38 22.86
N LEU A 135 -4.00 -10.77 22.12
CA LEU A 135 -3.04 -9.84 21.51
C LEU A 135 -3.18 -9.79 19.99
N PHE A 136 -3.06 -8.60 19.41
CA PHE A 136 -2.98 -8.40 17.97
C PHE A 136 -2.13 -7.16 17.61
N PRO A 137 -1.52 -7.10 16.42
CA PRO A 137 -0.75 -5.94 16.00
C PRO A 137 -1.61 -4.69 15.96
N ALA A 138 -1.12 -3.61 16.58
CA ALA A 138 -1.85 -2.35 16.59
C ALA A 138 -1.93 -1.73 15.18
N PRO A 139 -2.98 -0.97 14.86
CA PRO A 139 -3.01 -0.17 13.64
C PRO A 139 -1.81 0.79 13.65
N HIS A 140 -1.06 0.82 12.54
CA HIS A 140 0.20 1.58 12.43
C HIS A 140 1.34 1.12 13.36
N SER A 141 1.32 -0.14 13.82
CA SER A 141 2.30 -0.74 14.76
C SER A 141 3.78 -0.48 14.42
N GLN A 142 4.11 -0.50 13.13
CA GLN A 142 5.47 -0.33 12.60
C GLN A 142 5.87 1.13 12.33
N PHE A 143 4.94 2.07 12.50
CA PHE A 143 5.14 3.50 12.25
C PHE A 143 4.77 4.36 13.45
N ASP A 144 4.62 3.78 14.64
CA ASP A 144 4.23 4.51 15.83
C ASP A 144 5.27 5.62 16.08
N LYS A 145 4.81 6.86 16.01
CA LYS A 145 5.64 8.02 16.29
C LYS A 145 5.59 8.24 17.80
N THR A 146 6.66 8.77 18.36
CA THR A 146 6.71 9.17 19.77
C THR A 146 5.56 10.16 20.04
N GLY A 147 4.45 9.69 20.63
CA GLY A 147 3.27 10.50 20.94
C GLY A 147 1.92 10.02 20.36
N SER A 148 1.85 8.97 19.52
CA SER A 148 0.58 8.43 19.01
C SER A 148 -0.09 7.37 19.90
N THR A 149 0.42 7.17 21.12
CA THR A 149 -0.09 6.13 22.04
C THR A 149 -1.58 6.27 22.39
N PRO A 150 -2.15 7.47 22.67
CA PRO A 150 -3.58 7.55 23.01
C PRO A 150 -4.50 7.34 21.81
N GLU A 151 -4.10 7.77 20.60
CA GLU A 151 -4.88 7.54 19.38
C GLU A 151 -4.88 6.06 19.00
N THR A 152 -3.72 5.40 19.08
CA THR A 152 -3.60 3.97 18.83
C THR A 152 -4.43 3.17 19.84
N LEU A 153 -4.40 3.55 21.12
CA LEU A 153 -5.22 2.94 22.17
C LEU A 153 -6.73 3.09 21.89
N ALA A 154 -7.17 4.27 21.44
CA ALA A 154 -8.57 4.50 21.07
C ALA A 154 -9.01 3.61 19.89
N GLN A 155 -8.11 3.39 18.91
CA GLN A 155 -8.38 2.47 17.80
C GLN A 155 -8.46 1.02 18.27
N CYS A 156 -7.56 0.59 19.18
CA CYS A 156 -7.62 -0.75 19.77
C CYS A 156 -8.98 -1.01 20.46
N ARG A 157 -9.46 -0.03 21.26
CA ARG A 157 -10.76 -0.10 21.94
C ARG A 157 -11.92 -0.18 20.95
N PHE A 158 -11.87 0.59 19.86
CA PHE A 158 -12.88 0.53 18.81
C PHE A 158 -12.92 -0.84 18.12
N ILE A 159 -11.75 -1.42 17.79
CA ILE A 159 -11.64 -2.71 17.11
C ILE A 159 -12.22 -3.85 17.99
N CYS A 160 -11.95 -3.83 19.28
CA CYS A 160 -12.44 -4.85 20.20
C CYS A 160 -13.83 -4.55 20.77
N GLN A 161 -14.39 -3.37 20.49
CA GLN A 161 -15.67 -2.89 21.04
C GLN A 161 -15.73 -2.97 22.58
N ASP A 162 -14.57 -2.87 23.23
CA ASP A 162 -14.38 -3.02 24.67
C ASP A 162 -13.41 -1.92 25.17
N GLN A 163 -13.60 -1.50 26.43
CA GLN A 163 -12.74 -0.53 27.10
C GLN A 163 -11.53 -1.20 27.77
N ASN A 164 -11.61 -2.51 28.08
CA ASN A 164 -10.56 -3.28 28.76
C ASN A 164 -9.42 -3.70 27.82
N VAL A 165 -8.90 -2.75 27.06
CA VAL A 165 -7.78 -2.94 26.15
C VAL A 165 -6.68 -1.96 26.54
N ASP A 166 -5.44 -2.46 26.55
CA ASP A 166 -4.23 -1.68 26.79
C ASP A 166 -3.25 -1.85 25.63
N LEU A 167 -2.33 -0.89 25.49
CA LEU A 167 -1.33 -0.86 24.44
C LEU A 167 0.00 -1.34 25.02
N TYR A 168 0.59 -2.34 24.37
CA TYR A 168 1.90 -2.88 24.70
C TYR A 168 2.89 -2.56 23.60
N VAL A 169 4.16 -2.33 23.97
CA VAL A 169 5.23 -2.06 23.00
C VAL A 169 6.33 -3.08 23.19
N LEU A 170 6.73 -3.65 22.07
CA LEU A 170 7.88 -4.53 21.94
C LEU A 170 9.03 -3.71 21.35
N SER A 171 10.04 -3.45 22.18
CA SER A 171 11.19 -2.61 21.80
C SER A 171 12.11 -3.28 20.77
N ASP A 172 12.27 -4.60 20.84
CA ASP A 172 13.05 -5.38 19.88
C ASP A 172 12.12 -6.06 18.87
N PRO A 173 12.17 -5.71 17.57
CA PRO A 173 11.34 -6.36 16.56
C PRO A 173 11.55 -7.87 16.42
N ASN A 174 12.71 -8.40 16.83
CA ASN A 174 12.99 -9.84 16.83
C ASN A 174 12.71 -10.48 18.19
N GLY A 175 12.28 -9.70 19.18
CA GLY A 175 11.97 -10.17 20.52
C GLY A 175 10.67 -10.98 20.56
N GLU A 176 10.46 -11.69 21.66
CA GLU A 176 9.24 -12.45 21.87
C GLU A 176 8.08 -11.55 22.31
N THR A 177 6.85 -11.96 22.02
CA THR A 177 5.65 -11.28 22.54
C THR A 177 5.57 -11.32 24.07
N ALA A 178 6.36 -12.16 24.73
CA ALA A 178 6.48 -12.19 26.18
C ALA A 178 7.10 -10.92 26.77
N ASP A 179 8.05 -10.29 26.06
CA ASP A 179 8.85 -9.16 26.56
C ASP A 179 8.20 -7.79 26.29
N MET A 180 6.98 -7.78 25.74
CA MET A 180 6.28 -6.53 25.48
C MET A 180 5.84 -5.86 26.78
N ILE A 181 5.97 -4.54 26.85
CA ILE A 181 5.69 -3.77 28.07
C ILE A 181 4.44 -2.92 27.85
N SER A 182 3.54 -2.88 28.84
CA SER A 182 2.34 -2.03 28.81
C SER A 182 2.70 -0.56 28.92
N THR A 183 2.15 0.26 28.04
CA THR A 183 2.33 1.73 28.04
C THR A 183 1.69 2.41 29.24
N THR A 184 0.63 1.82 29.79
CA THR A 184 -0.11 2.38 30.93
C THR A 184 0.48 1.94 32.28
N SER A 185 0.77 0.64 32.42
CA SER A 185 1.17 0.03 33.69
C SER A 185 2.67 -0.20 33.83
N GLY A 186 3.42 -0.19 32.72
CA GLY A 186 4.85 -0.52 32.70
C GLY A 186 5.16 -1.99 33.01
N LYS A 187 4.15 -2.86 33.11
CA LYS A 187 4.32 -4.30 33.37
C LYS A 187 4.54 -5.07 32.07
N SER A 188 5.23 -6.20 32.18
CA SER A 188 5.40 -7.11 31.07
C SER A 188 4.09 -7.83 30.75
N TYR A 189 3.92 -8.27 29.51
CA TYR A 189 2.74 -9.03 29.11
C TYR A 189 2.64 -10.39 29.81
N VAL A 190 3.77 -11.05 30.09
CA VAL A 190 3.78 -12.30 30.87
C VAL A 190 3.32 -12.14 32.32
N ASP A 191 3.40 -10.93 32.88
CA ASP A 191 2.94 -10.65 34.25
C ASP A 191 1.41 -10.50 34.32
N LEU A 192 0.73 -10.47 33.17
CA LEU A 192 -0.72 -10.41 33.10
C LEU A 192 -1.30 -11.80 33.44
N PRO A 193 -2.22 -11.91 34.42
CA PRO A 193 -2.78 -13.21 34.83
C PRO A 193 -3.58 -13.89 33.71
N THR A 194 -4.01 -13.12 32.72
CA THR A 194 -4.77 -13.60 31.56
C THR A 194 -3.91 -13.79 30.31
N ALA A 195 -2.58 -13.63 30.41
CA ALA A 195 -1.67 -13.75 29.28
C ALA A 195 -1.87 -15.08 28.54
N TYR A 196 -2.03 -14.99 27.22
CA TYR A 196 -2.20 -16.14 26.32
C TYR A 196 -3.47 -16.99 26.56
N ASN A 197 -4.40 -16.58 27.44
CA ASN A 197 -5.61 -17.37 27.72
C ASN A 197 -6.47 -17.61 26.46
N TYR A 198 -6.50 -16.67 25.52
CA TYR A 198 -7.20 -16.80 24.25
C TYR A 198 -6.73 -17.98 23.36
N GLN A 199 -5.56 -18.56 23.65
CA GLN A 199 -5.05 -19.75 22.95
C GLN A 199 -5.64 -21.04 23.52
N GLY A 200 -6.17 -21.01 24.74
CA GLY A 200 -6.94 -22.11 25.31
C GLY A 200 -8.28 -22.21 24.59
N GLY A 201 -8.63 -23.40 24.10
CA GLY A 201 -9.76 -23.66 23.20
C GLY A 201 -11.18 -23.47 23.77
N GLY A 202 -11.41 -22.49 24.63
CA GLY A 202 -12.74 -22.05 25.04
C GLY A 202 -13.44 -21.18 23.99
N ASP A 203 -14.60 -20.62 24.34
CA ASP A 203 -15.40 -19.73 23.50
C ASP A 203 -14.73 -18.35 23.32
N PHE A 204 -13.64 -18.32 22.55
CA PHE A 204 -12.86 -17.12 22.31
C PHE A 204 -13.42 -16.29 21.15
N GLN A 205 -13.74 -15.02 21.42
CA GLN A 205 -14.19 -14.05 20.42
C GLN A 205 -13.06 -13.08 20.04
N LYS A 206 -12.61 -13.17 18.79
CA LYS A 206 -11.63 -12.24 18.20
C LYS A 206 -12.19 -10.82 18.11
N CYS A 207 -11.31 -9.82 18.18
CA CYS A 207 -11.74 -8.45 17.91
C CYS A 207 -12.20 -8.28 16.44
N ASP A 208 -13.14 -7.37 16.20
CA ASP A 208 -13.76 -7.16 14.89
C ASP A 208 -12.91 -6.25 13.99
N TRP A 209 -11.88 -6.83 13.40
CA TRP A 209 -11.04 -6.14 12.43
C TRP A 209 -11.79 -5.82 11.13
N ALA A 210 -12.75 -6.67 10.74
CA ALA A 210 -13.53 -6.48 9.52
C ALA A 210 -14.43 -5.26 9.62
N GLY A 211 -15.12 -5.09 10.75
CA GLY A 211 -15.93 -3.91 11.06
C GLY A 211 -15.10 -2.63 11.10
N TYR A 212 -13.89 -2.68 11.68
CA TYR A 212 -12.97 -1.55 11.65
C TYR A 212 -12.58 -1.13 10.22
N VAL A 213 -12.18 -2.08 9.36
CA VAL A 213 -11.82 -1.79 7.96
C VAL A 213 -13.02 -1.23 7.20
N ALA A 214 -14.19 -1.83 7.37
CA ALA A 214 -15.42 -1.36 6.76
C ALA A 214 -15.67 0.11 7.17
N LYS A 215 -15.59 0.42 8.47
CA LYS A 215 -15.80 1.77 8.97
C LYS A 215 -14.79 2.77 8.44
N VAL A 216 -13.51 2.41 8.42
CA VAL A 216 -12.45 3.28 7.90
C VAL A 216 -12.63 3.52 6.39
N SER A 217 -13.05 2.51 5.63
CA SER A 217 -13.30 2.66 4.19
C SER A 217 -14.51 3.56 3.91
N GLU A 218 -15.58 3.44 4.70
CA GLU A 218 -16.75 4.33 4.65
C GLU A 218 -16.33 5.79 4.94
N LEU A 219 -15.58 6.03 6.00
CA LEU A 219 -15.09 7.36 6.36
C LEU A 219 -14.18 7.96 5.27
N ARG A 220 -13.33 7.14 4.63
CA ARG A 220 -12.51 7.60 3.49
C ARG A 220 -13.38 7.93 2.27
N ALA A 221 -14.40 7.15 1.97
CA ALA A 221 -15.32 7.40 0.86
C ALA A 221 -16.11 8.70 1.08
N SER A 222 -16.64 8.89 2.29
CA SER A 222 -17.33 10.12 2.69
C SER A 222 -16.41 11.36 2.64
N ASN A 223 -15.18 11.25 3.16
CA ASN A 223 -14.22 12.36 3.07
C ASN A 223 -13.83 12.70 1.63
N ARG A 224 -13.79 11.71 0.73
CA ARG A 224 -13.50 11.93 -0.69
C ARG A 224 -14.65 12.67 -1.38
N SER A 225 -15.91 12.34 -1.08
CA SER A 225 -17.06 13.06 -1.63
C SER A 225 -17.10 14.51 -1.12
N VAL A 226 -16.85 14.73 0.17
CA VAL A 226 -16.73 16.09 0.74
C VAL A 226 -15.61 16.88 0.05
N LYS A 227 -14.43 16.28 -0.15
CA LYS A 227 -13.31 16.94 -0.84
C LYS A 227 -13.63 17.23 -2.31
N ALA A 228 -14.35 16.35 -3.00
CA ALA A 228 -14.79 16.58 -4.37
C ALA A 228 -15.79 17.75 -4.43
N MET A 229 -16.73 17.82 -3.49
CA MET A 229 -17.73 18.90 -3.42
C MET A 229 -17.13 20.27 -3.04
N ARG A 230 -15.99 20.34 -2.35
CA ARG A 230 -15.33 21.64 -2.06
C ARG A 230 -14.93 22.43 -3.30
N ASN A 231 -14.65 21.73 -4.40
CA ASN A 231 -14.23 22.36 -5.67
C ASN A 231 -15.37 22.49 -6.68
N VAL A 232 -16.59 22.10 -6.32
CA VAL A 232 -17.77 22.30 -7.15
C VAL A 232 -18.38 23.63 -6.73
N VAL A 233 -18.22 24.65 -7.58
CA VAL A 233 -19.02 25.87 -7.49
C VAL A 233 -20.44 25.45 -7.83
N MET A 234 -21.30 25.26 -6.83
CA MET A 234 -22.73 25.13 -7.08
C MET A 234 -23.21 26.48 -7.60
N PRO A 235 -23.62 26.60 -8.87
CA PRO A 235 -24.09 27.86 -9.40
C PRO A 235 -25.35 28.24 -8.60
N MET A 236 -25.28 29.39 -7.94
CA MET A 236 -26.48 29.99 -7.35
C MET A 236 -27.44 30.25 -8.52
N PRO A 237 -28.70 29.77 -8.48
CA PRO A 237 -29.67 30.16 -9.49
C PRO A 237 -29.87 31.68 -9.41
N ASP A 238 -29.41 32.40 -10.44
CA ASP A 238 -29.43 33.87 -10.49
C ASP A 238 -30.85 34.46 -10.48
N ASN A 239 -31.84 33.66 -10.88
CA ASN A 239 -33.24 34.06 -10.90
C ASN A 239 -34.07 33.08 -10.10
N ARG A 240 -34.97 33.64 -9.27
CA ARG A 240 -36.08 32.90 -8.69
C ARG A 240 -36.79 32.18 -9.85
N PRO A 241 -36.95 30.85 -9.82
CA PRO A 241 -37.71 30.16 -10.85
C PRO A 241 -39.06 30.83 -10.97
N ALA A 242 -39.43 31.20 -12.19
CA ALA A 242 -40.69 31.87 -12.47
C ALA A 242 -41.79 31.01 -11.86
N ARG A 243 -42.54 31.58 -10.92
CA ARG A 243 -43.76 30.97 -10.43
C ARG A 243 -44.68 30.98 -11.63
N ASN A 244 -44.84 29.84 -12.30
CA ASN A 244 -45.78 29.72 -13.42
C ASN A 244 -47.12 30.24 -12.92
N ALA A 245 -47.55 31.41 -13.42
CA ALA A 245 -48.84 32.00 -13.07
C ALA A 245 -50.00 31.14 -13.60
N ASP A 246 -49.72 30.21 -14.51
CA ASP A 246 -50.67 29.22 -15.03
C ASP A 246 -50.75 27.95 -14.18
N THR A 247 -49.84 27.79 -13.22
CA THR A 247 -49.96 26.83 -12.11
C THR A 247 -49.75 27.56 -10.79
N VAL A 248 -50.47 28.67 -10.59
CA VAL A 248 -51.23 28.69 -9.35
C VAL A 248 -52.22 27.53 -9.48
N ASP A 249 -51.80 26.34 -9.03
CA ASP A 249 -52.73 25.59 -8.22
C ASP A 249 -53.19 26.62 -7.20
N ALA A 250 -54.37 27.18 -7.45
CA ALA A 250 -55.23 27.56 -6.36
C ALA A 250 -55.25 26.29 -5.53
N VAL A 251 -54.38 26.24 -4.51
CA VAL A 251 -54.64 25.43 -3.33
C VAL A 251 -55.99 25.96 -2.93
N ALA A 252 -57.02 25.27 -3.40
CA ALA A 252 -58.37 25.60 -3.08
C ALA A 252 -58.36 25.59 -1.57
N THR A 253 -58.53 26.74 -0.95
CA THR A 253 -58.81 26.82 0.47
C THR A 253 -60.08 26.02 0.81
N ALA A 254 -60.85 25.60 -0.20
CA ALA A 254 -61.90 24.60 -0.12
C ALA A 254 -61.42 23.15 0.18
N ALA A 255 -60.12 22.84 0.11
CA ALA A 255 -59.57 21.54 0.52
C ALA A 255 -59.04 21.54 1.97
N PHE A 256 -59.11 22.67 2.69
CA PHE A 256 -59.14 22.62 4.15
C PHE A 256 -60.53 22.15 4.57
N ALA A 257 -60.80 20.85 4.35
CA ALA A 257 -61.73 20.16 5.24
C ALA A 257 -61.11 20.29 6.65
N PRO A 258 -61.83 20.83 7.66
CA PRO A 258 -61.35 20.70 9.03
C PRO A 258 -61.08 19.22 9.26
N LEU A 259 -59.89 18.88 9.77
CA LEU A 259 -59.63 17.51 10.17
C LEU A 259 -60.72 17.15 11.19
N THR A 260 -61.68 16.32 10.77
CA THR A 260 -62.62 15.72 11.69
C THR A 260 -61.81 14.99 12.74
N ASP A 261 -62.19 15.14 14.00
CA ASP A 261 -61.52 14.55 15.15
C ASP A 261 -61.33 13.04 14.92
N ARG A 262 -60.13 12.68 14.45
CA ARG A 262 -59.74 11.31 14.14
C ARG A 262 -58.63 10.98 15.11
N ALA A 263 -58.79 9.89 15.85
CA ALA A 263 -57.78 9.42 16.78
C ALA A 263 -56.52 8.97 16.01
N VAL A 264 -55.59 9.91 15.78
CA VAL A 264 -54.28 9.61 15.21
C VAL A 264 -53.43 9.00 16.32
N ARG A 265 -53.05 7.74 16.16
CA ARG A 265 -52.07 7.11 17.05
C ARG A 265 -50.70 7.67 16.71
N VAL A 266 -50.20 8.57 17.57
CA VAL A 266 -48.83 9.07 17.48
C VAL A 266 -47.90 7.92 17.89
N VAL A 267 -47.21 7.34 16.92
CA VAL A 267 -46.18 6.32 17.14
C VAL A 267 -44.83 6.96 16.86
N GLY A 268 -44.17 7.40 17.93
CA GLY A 268 -42.83 7.98 17.89
C GLY A 268 -42.35 8.24 19.32
N PRO A 269 -41.02 8.26 19.56
CA PRO A 269 -40.49 8.57 20.89
C PRO A 269 -40.96 9.97 21.32
N ALA A 270 -41.50 10.07 22.54
CA ALA A 270 -42.18 11.25 23.06
C ALA A 270 -41.19 12.41 23.27
N PHE A 271 -41.12 13.34 22.31
CA PHE A 271 -40.33 14.56 22.44
C PHE A 271 -41.14 15.85 22.25
N ILE A 272 -42.47 15.78 22.25
CA ILE A 272 -43.32 16.97 22.18
C ILE A 272 -44.09 17.08 23.49
N PHE A 273 -43.75 18.09 24.28
CA PHE A 273 -44.52 18.51 25.45
C PHE A 273 -45.68 19.37 24.95
N ASP A 274 -46.91 18.94 25.21
CA ASP A 274 -48.11 19.72 24.96
C ASP A 274 -48.25 20.75 26.10
N GLU A 275 -47.69 21.93 25.92
CA GLU A 275 -47.99 23.08 26.79
C GLU A 275 -49.34 23.68 26.35
N SER A 276 -50.43 23.09 26.85
CA SER A 276 -51.74 23.73 26.88
C SER A 276 -52.24 23.84 28.32
N LEU A 277 -51.52 24.66 29.10
CA LEU A 277 -52.00 25.21 30.37
C LEU A 277 -52.80 26.51 30.12
N LYS A 278 -54.05 26.50 30.59
CA LYS A 278 -54.85 27.64 31.10
C LYS A 278 -55.25 28.77 30.12
N ASN A 279 -56.53 28.79 29.75
CA ASN A 279 -57.56 29.58 30.46
C ASN A 279 -58.96 29.11 30.07
#